data_AF-A0A1Q4VH83-F1
#
_entry.id   AF-A0A1Q4VH83-F1
#
_cell.length_a   1.000
_cell.length_b   1.000
_cell.length_c   1.000
_cell.angle_alpha   90.00
_cell.angle_beta   90.00
_cell.angle_gamma   90.00
#
_symmetry.space_group_name_H-M   'P 1'
#
loop_
_entity.id
_entity.type
_entity.pdbx_description
1 polymer ?
#
loop_
_entity_poly.entity_id
_entity_poly.type
_entity_poly.pdbx_seq_one_letter_code
_entity_poly.pdbx_strand_id
1 'polypeptide(L)'
;MDDLLRFLRARNEEDNHAYAYVAHVFGPEALLDSHLPMLDLVDQLAQEGIAMDPSDPRAAGLAYALRVLAQSYHDHPGYREQWRP
;
A
#
# COMPACT_ATOMS: atom_id res chain seq x y z
N MET A 1 11.46 1.96 -9.04
CA MET A 1 10.25 2.44 -8.34
C MET A 1 9.09 1.50 -8.64
N ASP A 2 8.94 1.11 -9.90
CA ASP A 2 7.86 0.25 -10.41
C ASP A 2 7.65 -1.05 -9.64
N ASP A 3 8.72 -1.72 -9.23
CA ASP A 3 8.62 -2.96 -8.44
C ASP A 3 8.03 -2.73 -7.04
N LEU A 4 8.35 -1.60 -6.39
CA LEU A 4 7.79 -1.21 -5.09
C LEU A 4 6.29 -0.89 -5.25
N LEU A 5 5.93 -0.18 -6.32
CA LEU A 5 4.55 0.16 -6.64
C LEU A 5 3.71 -1.09 -6.92
N ARG A 6 4.23 -2.01 -7.74
CA ARG A 6 3.57 -3.30 -8.01
C ARG A 6 3.40 -4.13 -6.73
N PHE A 7 4.42 -4.14 -5.89
CA PHE A 7 4.38 -4.84 -4.60
C PHE A 7 3.27 -4.30 -3.69
N LEU A 8 3.24 -2.97 -3.48
CA LEU A 8 2.24 -2.31 -2.64
C LEU A 8 0.81 -2.54 -3.14
N ARG A 9 0.57 -2.45 -4.45
CA ARG A 9 -0.76 -2.71 -5.02
C ARG A 9 -1.22 -4.14 -4.80
N ALA A 10 -0.33 -5.13 -5.00
CA ALA A 10 -0.67 -6.52 -4.74
C ALA A 10 -0.98 -6.78 -3.25
N ARG A 11 -0.25 -6.13 -2.33
CA ARG A 11 -0.56 -6.22 -0.90
C ARG A 11 -1.91 -5.58 -0.57
N ASN A 12 -2.18 -4.41 -1.15
CA ASN A 12 -3.44 -3.69 -0.97
C ASN A 12 -4.64 -4.52 -1.46
N GLU A 13 -4.52 -5.18 -2.61
CA GLU A 13 -5.54 -6.09 -3.12
C GLU A 13 -5.78 -7.29 -2.18
N GLU A 14 -4.71 -7.92 -1.68
CA GLU A 14 -4.83 -9.03 -0.73
C GLU A 14 -5.48 -8.61 0.61
N ASP A 15 -5.09 -7.44 1.14
CA ASP A 15 -5.67 -6.90 2.37
C ASP A 15 -7.16 -6.55 2.19
N ASN A 16 -7.53 -5.99 1.03
CA ASN A 16 -8.92 -5.77 0.65
C ASN A 16 -9.72 -7.07 0.56
N HIS A 17 -9.15 -8.13 -0.01
CA HIS A 17 -9.79 -9.44 -0.08
C HIS A 17 -9.96 -10.07 1.30
N ALA A 18 -8.95 -9.98 2.18
CA ALA A 18 -9.04 -10.44 3.55
C ALA A 18 -10.14 -9.68 4.32
N TYR A 19 -10.26 -8.37 4.11
CA TYR A 19 -11.35 -7.57 4.67
C TYR A 19 -12.73 -8.04 4.16
N ALA A 20 -12.90 -8.20 2.84
CA ALA A 20 -14.17 -8.65 2.27
C ALA A 20 -14.60 -10.01 2.85
N TYR A 21 -13.63 -10.92 3.06
CA TYR A 21 -13.88 -12.20 3.73
C TYR A 21 -14.32 -12.01 5.19
N VAL A 22 -13.61 -11.20 5.98
CA VAL A 22 -13.97 -10.93 7.39
C VAL A 22 -15.36 -10.31 7.51
N ALA A 23 -15.67 -9.30 6.70
CA ALA A 23 -16.98 -8.66 6.67
C ALA A 23 -18.09 -9.66 6.28
N HIS A 24 -17.81 -10.57 5.34
CA HIS A 24 -18.75 -11.62 4.97
C HIS A 24 -19.02 -12.62 6.10
N VAL A 25 -17.98 -13.04 6.84
CA VAL A 25 -18.10 -14.05 7.91
C VAL A 25 -18.68 -13.48 9.20
N PHE A 26 -18.29 -12.26 9.59
CA PHE A 26 -18.59 -11.70 10.90
C PHE A 26 -19.63 -10.56 10.87
N GLY A 27 -20.10 -10.17 9.69
CA GLY A 27 -21.05 -9.07 9.50
C GLY A 27 -20.34 -7.72 9.32
N PRO A 28 -21.04 -6.71 8.74
CA PRO A 28 -20.47 -5.41 8.44
C PRO A 28 -20.10 -4.61 9.71
N GLU A 29 -20.62 -4.99 10.88
CA GLU A 29 -20.30 -4.40 12.19
C GLU A 29 -19.03 -5.00 12.84
N ALA A 30 -18.34 -5.93 12.17
CA ALA A 30 -17.00 -6.37 12.56
C ALA A 30 -16.00 -5.21 12.37
N LEU A 31 -16.06 -4.25 13.30
CA LEU A 31 -15.33 -3.00 13.30
C LEU A 31 -13.83 -3.25 13.51
N LEU A 32 -13.10 -3.39 12.42
CA LEU A 32 -11.77 -2.83 12.33
C LEU A 32 -11.94 -1.37 11.85
N ASP A 33 -12.37 -0.49 12.75
CA ASP A 33 -12.88 0.88 12.53
C ASP A 33 -11.87 1.89 11.90
N SER A 34 -10.80 1.38 11.27
CA SER A 34 -9.70 2.15 10.67
C SER A 34 -9.43 1.82 9.19
N HIS A 35 -10.16 0.90 8.55
CA HIS A 35 -9.59 0.07 7.47
C HIS A 35 -9.83 0.41 6.00
N LEU A 36 -10.56 1.48 5.64
CA LEU A 36 -10.69 1.85 4.21
C LEU A 36 -9.87 3.08 3.80
N PRO A 37 -9.76 4.16 4.62
CA PRO A 37 -9.02 5.35 4.20
C PRO A 37 -7.54 5.07 3.93
N MET A 38 -6.93 4.10 4.64
CA MET A 38 -5.52 3.79 4.49
C MET A 38 -5.21 2.92 3.27
N LEU A 39 -6.08 1.96 2.92
CA LEU A 39 -5.91 1.12 1.73
C LEU A 39 -6.18 1.91 0.44
N ASP A 40 -7.21 2.75 0.45
CA ASP A 40 -7.49 3.69 -0.65
C ASP A 40 -6.37 4.72 -0.81
N LEU A 41 -5.82 5.23 0.31
CA LEU A 41 -4.67 6.15 0.28
C LEU A 41 -3.40 5.47 -0.25
N VAL A 42 -3.14 4.20 0.11
CA VAL A 42 -1.98 3.46 -0.41
C VAL A 42 -2.09 3.27 -1.92
N ASP A 43 -3.27 2.90 -2.44
CA ASP A 43 -3.45 2.80 -3.90
C ASP A 43 -3.35 4.17 -4.57
N GLN A 44 -3.95 5.22 -4.01
CA GLN A 44 -3.84 6.57 -4.54
C GLN A 44 -2.38 7.02 -4.64
N LEU A 45 -1.61 6.90 -3.55
CA LEU A 45 -0.19 7.27 -3.54
C LEU A 45 0.63 6.41 -4.51
N ALA A 46 0.28 5.13 -4.65
CA ALA A 46 0.94 4.26 -5.63
C ALA A 46 0.64 4.71 -7.07
N GLN A 47 -0.62 5.04 -7.39
CA GLN A 47 -1.01 5.56 -8.70
C GLN A 47 -0.35 6.90 -9.01
N GLU A 48 -0.31 7.81 -8.02
CA GLU A 48 0.43 9.07 -8.13
C GLU A 48 1.91 8.79 -8.43
N GLY A 49 2.52 7.81 -7.75
CA GLY A 49 3.92 7.42 -7.99
C GLY A 49 4.16 6.84 -9.38
N ILE A 50 3.19 6.12 -9.97
CA ILE A 50 3.26 5.61 -11.34
C ILE A 50 3.19 6.77 -12.36
N ALA A 51 2.30 7.74 -12.11
CA ALA A 51 2.03 8.82 -13.05
C ALA A 51 3.01 10.01 -12.92
N MET A 52 3.77 10.09 -11.82
CA MET A 52 4.62 11.24 -11.50
C MET A 52 5.87 11.30 -12.37
N ASP A 53 6.16 12.49 -12.89
CA ASP A 53 7.41 12.77 -13.60
C ASP A 53 8.60 12.65 -12.63
N PRO A 54 9.68 11.93 -12.99
CA PRO A 54 10.85 11.79 -12.13
C PRO A 54 11.54 13.09 -11.73
N SER A 55 11.33 14.17 -12.50
CA SER A 55 11.85 15.51 -12.21
C SER A 55 10.91 16.35 -11.33
N ASP A 56 9.70 15.86 -11.01
CA ASP A 56 8.80 16.54 -10.09
C ASP A 56 9.46 16.67 -8.70
N PRO A 57 9.51 17.87 -8.10
CA PRO A 57 10.16 18.07 -6.81
C PRO A 57 9.53 17.24 -5.67
N ARG A 58 8.30 16.75 -5.85
CA ARG A 58 7.61 15.88 -4.88
C ARG A 58 8.03 14.41 -4.99
N ALA A 59 8.67 14.00 -6.09
CA ALA A 59 8.96 12.60 -6.38
C ALA A 59 9.78 11.92 -5.27
N ALA A 60 10.76 12.61 -4.69
CA ALA A 60 11.56 12.09 -3.59
C ALA A 60 10.73 11.88 -2.31
N GLY A 61 9.82 12.82 -2.00
CA GLY A 61 8.94 12.72 -0.84
C GLY A 61 7.92 11.60 -0.99
N LEU A 62 7.30 11.48 -2.16
CA LEU A 62 6.36 10.40 -2.46
C LEU A 62 7.06 9.03 -2.45
N ALA A 63 8.25 8.92 -3.04
CA ALA A 63 9.07 7.73 -2.99
C ALA A 63 9.37 7.28 -1.55
N TYR A 64 9.71 8.23 -0.68
CA TYR A 64 9.97 7.95 0.74
C TYR A 64 8.70 7.49 1.46
N ALA A 65 7.55 8.16 1.24
CA ALA A 65 6.28 7.76 1.83
C ALA A 65 5.88 6.32 1.43
N LEU A 66 6.04 5.97 0.16
CA LEU A 66 5.77 4.61 -0.34
C LEU A 66 6.69 3.56 0.30
N ARG A 67 7.96 3.88 0.55
CA ARG A 67 8.88 2.99 1.28
C ARG A 67 8.46 2.79 2.73
N VAL A 68 8.04 3.85 3.40
CA VAL A 68 7.50 3.78 4.78
C VAL A 68 6.27 2.88 4.82
N LEU A 69 5.36 3.00 3.85
CA LEU A 69 4.20 2.13 3.73
C LEU A 69 4.60 0.68 3.49
N ALA A 70 5.56 0.41 2.61
CA ALA A 70 6.01 -0.96 2.34
C ALA A 70 6.66 -1.64 3.55
N GLN A 71 7.15 -0.88 4.52
CA GLN A 71 7.70 -1.41 5.76
C GLN A 71 6.68 -2.20 6.59
N SER A 72 5.37 -1.94 6.45
CA SER A 72 4.34 -2.74 7.12
C SER A 72 4.35 -4.21 6.67
N TYR A 73 4.92 -4.49 5.49
CA TYR A 73 5.04 -5.83 4.91
C TYR A 73 6.48 -6.36 4.98
N HIS A 74 7.31 -5.89 5.91
CA HIS A 74 8.72 -6.29 6.02
C HIS A 74 8.93 -7.82 6.08
N ASP A 75 8.05 -8.53 6.77
CA ASP A 75 8.13 -9.98 6.92
C ASP A 75 7.63 -10.76 5.68
N HIS A 76 7.09 -10.06 4.67
CA HIS A 76 6.59 -10.69 3.46
C HIS A 76 7.75 -11.16 2.56
N PRO A 77 7.77 -12.40 2.02
CA PRO A 77 8.88 -12.91 1.21
C PRO A 77 9.19 -12.10 -0.06
N GLY A 78 8.20 -11.37 -0.57
CA GLY A 78 8.36 -10.46 -1.72
C GLY A 78 8.92 -9.07 -1.37
N TYR A 79 9.06 -8.75 -0.09
CA TYR A 79 9.68 -7.52 0.38
C TYR A 79 11.17 -7.51 0.02
N ARG A 80 11.70 -6.34 -0.33
CA ARG A 80 13.12 -6.17 -0.66
C ARG A 80 13.74 -5.13 0.27
N GLU A 81 14.89 -5.46 0.86
CA GLU A 81 15.65 -4.57 1.76
C GLU A 81 15.96 -3.19 1.16
N GLN A 82 16.11 -3.11 -0.17
CA GLN A 82 16.31 -1.84 -0.89
C GLN A 82 15.11 -0.86 -0.80
N TRP A 83 13.95 -1.31 -0.32
CA TRP A 83 12.76 -0.49 -0.08
C TRP A 83 12.69 0.04 1.34
N ARG A 84 13.65 -0.30 2.19
CA ARG A 84 13.76 0.31 3.52
C ARG A 84 13.93 1.83 3.36
N PRO A 85 13.18 2.66 4.12
CA PRO A 85 13.22 4.12 4.01
C PRO A 85 14.61 4.73 4.16
#